data_AF-A0A3C2D4B3-F1
#
_entry.id   AF-A0A3C2D4B3-F1
#
_cell.length_a   1.000
_cell.length_b   1.000
_cell.length_c   1.000
_cell.angle_alpha   90.00
_cell.angle_beta   90.00
_cell.angle_gamma   90.00
#
_symmetry.space_group_name_H-M   'P 1'
#
loop_
_entity.id
_entity.type
_entity.pdbx_description
1 polymer ?
#
loop_
_entity_poly.entity_id
_entity_poly.type
_entity_poly.pdbx_seq_one_letter_code
_entity_poly.pdbx_strand_id
1 'polypeptide(L)'
;METSAVLVAGVTGLLGNEICRKLSTKNLHVKAMVSSTSNRIKIDQLTKLGVPFVQGNLQNEGSLRQALQSQLDGASYSMQKSFPGLMLCVANGDRIDMENVLSKFPVKLMSVKDFANSMAKAQLSIA
;
A
#
# COMPACT_ATOMS: atom_id res chain seq x y z
N MET A 1 -5.53 0.31 27.95
CA MET A 1 -5.33 -0.53 26.75
C MET A 1 -4.86 0.38 25.64
N GLU A 2 -3.63 0.16 25.21
CA GLU A 2 -2.94 0.92 24.17
C GLU A 2 -3.50 0.52 22.81
N THR A 3 -4.11 1.46 22.08
CA THR A 3 -4.91 1.12 20.90
C THR A 3 -4.28 1.67 19.63
N SER A 4 -3.81 0.78 18.75
CA SER A 4 -3.48 1.15 17.37
C SER A 4 -4.72 1.62 16.63
N ALA A 5 -4.56 2.61 15.76
CA ALA A 5 -5.59 2.93 14.79
C ALA A 5 -5.72 1.79 13.76
N VAL A 6 -6.82 1.03 13.81
CA VAL A 6 -7.18 0.07 12.77
C VAL A 6 -7.61 0.85 11.53
N LEU A 7 -6.90 0.69 10.41
CA LEU A 7 -7.31 1.26 9.13
C LEU A 7 -8.28 0.30 8.44
N VAL A 8 -9.50 0.77 8.17
CA VAL A 8 -10.55 -0.03 7.53
C VAL A 8 -10.74 0.44 6.08
N ALA A 9 -10.62 -0.48 5.13
CA ALA A 9 -10.97 -0.25 3.72
C ALA A 9 -12.44 -0.58 3.46
N GLY A 10 -13.02 -0.06 2.37
CA GLY A 10 -14.40 -0.41 1.98
C GLY A 10 -15.46 0.06 2.97
N VAL A 11 -15.21 1.16 3.68
CA VAL A 11 -16.07 1.71 4.75
C VAL A 11 -17.44 2.18 4.28
N THR A 12 -17.59 2.42 2.98
CA THR A 12 -18.88 2.75 2.35
C THR A 12 -19.70 1.50 2.03
N GLY A 13 -19.14 0.30 2.18
CA GLY A 13 -19.86 -0.97 2.10
C GLY A 13 -20.63 -1.29 3.38
N LEU A 14 -21.48 -2.33 3.33
CA LEU A 14 -22.24 -2.80 4.50
C LEU A 14 -21.31 -3.22 5.64
N LEU A 15 -20.33 -4.08 5.34
CA LEU A 15 -19.42 -4.65 6.33
C LEU A 15 -18.44 -3.61 6.90
N GLY A 16 -17.80 -2.82 6.03
CA GLY A 16 -16.82 -1.83 6.47
C GLY A 16 -17.44 -0.79 7.41
N ASN A 17 -18.67 -0.37 7.14
CA ASN A 17 -19.41 0.55 8.02
C ASN A 17 -19.75 -0.08 9.38
N GLU A 18 -20.24 -1.33 9.37
CA GLU A 18 -20.54 -2.09 10.58
C GLU A 18 -19.30 -2.30 11.46
N ILE A 19 -18.17 -2.63 10.84
CA ILE A 19 -16.88 -2.76 11.52
C ILE A 19 -16.50 -1.43 12.18
N CYS A 20 -16.54 -0.32 11.43
CA CYS A 20 -16.22 0.99 11.98
C CYS A 20 -17.11 1.35 13.18
N ARG A 21 -18.43 1.08 13.08
CA ARG A 21 -19.36 1.29 14.19
C ARG A 21 -18.98 0.44 15.40
N LYS A 22 -18.80 -0.87 15.23
CA LYS A 22 -18.47 -1.79 16.34
C LYS A 22 -17.14 -1.44 17.01
N LEU A 23 -16.11 -1.12 16.23
CA LEU A 23 -14.81 -0.73 16.77
C LEU A 23 -14.92 0.61 17.54
N SER A 24 -15.59 1.61 16.96
CA SER A 24 -15.82 2.90 17.62
C SER A 24 -16.61 2.75 18.93
N THR A 25 -17.70 1.97 18.95
CA THR A 25 -18.49 1.73 20.18
C THR A 25 -17.70 1.03 21.30
N LYS A 26 -16.62 0.32 20.97
CA LYS A 26 -15.72 -0.31 21.94
C LYS A 26 -14.57 0.60 22.37
N ASN A 27 -14.60 1.89 21.99
CA ASN A 27 -13.51 2.85 22.15
C ASN A 27 -12.19 2.35 21.54
N LEU A 28 -12.26 1.54 20.49
CA LEU A 28 -11.08 1.13 19.76
C LEU A 28 -10.75 2.20 18.71
N HIS A 29 -9.48 2.58 18.65
CA HIS A 29 -9.01 3.56 17.68
C HIS A 29 -9.18 2.98 16.27
N VAL A 30 -10.04 3.60 15.47
CA VAL A 30 -10.34 3.18 14.10
C VAL A 30 -10.24 4.39 13.18
N LYS A 31 -9.66 4.17 12.00
CA LYS A 31 -9.56 5.16 10.93
C LYS A 31 -10.17 4.57 9.66
N ALA A 32 -11.04 5.31 9.00
CA ALA A 32 -11.69 4.89 7.78
C ALA A 32 -10.86 5.30 6.55
N MET A 33 -10.69 4.40 5.58
CA MET A 33 -10.12 4.76 4.27
C MET A 33 -11.26 5.03 3.29
N VAL A 34 -11.31 6.26 2.76
CA VAL A 34 -12.33 6.71 1.80
C VAL A 34 -11.67 7.05 0.47
N SER A 35 -12.31 6.70 -0.64
CA SER A 35 -11.88 7.12 -1.97
C SER A 35 -12.47 8.49 -2.32
N SER A 36 -11.90 9.16 -3.33
CA SER A 36 -12.47 10.40 -3.90
C SER A 36 -13.89 10.21 -4.47
N THR A 37 -14.23 8.99 -4.86
CA THR A 37 -15.54 8.58 -5.42
C THR A 37 -16.53 8.06 -4.37
N SER A 38 -16.17 8.09 -3.09
CA SER A 38 -17.02 7.56 -2.02
C SER A 38 -18.30 8.38 -1.83
N ASN A 39 -19.40 7.70 -1.53
CA ASN A 39 -20.71 8.32 -1.33
C ASN A 39 -20.70 9.28 -0.13
N ARG A 40 -21.03 10.56 -0.35
CA ARG A 40 -20.98 11.61 0.69
C ARG A 40 -21.90 11.34 1.89
N ILE A 41 -23.10 10.81 1.68
CA ILE A 41 -24.03 10.47 2.77
C ILE A 41 -23.39 9.46 3.73
N LYS A 42 -22.67 8.48 3.20
CA LYS A 42 -21.98 7.47 4.02
C LYS A 42 -20.75 8.04 4.72
N ILE A 43 -20.06 9.01 4.12
CA ILE A 43 -18.96 9.72 4.79
C ILE A 43 -19.51 10.56 5.95
N ASP A 44 -20.61 11.26 5.76
CA ASP A 44 -21.25 12.05 6.84
C ASP A 44 -21.69 11.17 8.02
N GLN A 45 -22.12 9.93 7.74
CA GLN A 45 -22.41 8.94 8.78
C GLN A 45 -21.14 8.54 9.57
N LEU A 46 -20.00 8.36 8.91
CA LEU A 46 -18.73 8.06 9.59
C LEU A 46 -18.29 9.23 10.48
N THR A 47 -18.44 10.46 10.00
CA THR A 47 -18.16 11.68 10.79
C THR A 47 -19.05 11.73 12.04
N LYS A 48 -20.35 11.43 11.91
CA LYS A 48 -21.28 11.36 13.05
C LYS A 48 -20.92 10.26 14.06
N LEU A 49 -20.29 9.17 13.60
CA LEU A 49 -19.77 8.09 14.46
C LEU A 49 -18.44 8.44 15.14
N GLY A 50 -17.88 9.63 14.88
CA GLY A 50 -16.59 10.06 15.42
C GLY A 50 -15.40 9.32 14.80
N VAL A 51 -15.58 8.66 13.64
CA VAL A 51 -14.52 7.90 12.98
C VAL A 51 -13.73 8.82 12.06
N PRO A 52 -12.45 9.15 12.36
CA PRO A 52 -11.62 9.92 11.45
C PRO A 52 -11.38 9.13 10.16
N PHE A 53 -11.16 9.83 9.05
CA PHE A 53 -10.87 9.19 7.77
C PHE A 53 -9.62 9.72 7.09
N VAL A 54 -9.05 8.91 6.20
CA VAL A 54 -7.93 9.24 5.31
C VAL A 54 -8.33 8.93 3.87
N GLN A 55 -7.82 9.73 2.93
CA GLN A 55 -8.00 9.44 1.50
C GLN A 55 -7.15 8.24 1.09
N GLY A 56 -7.75 7.31 0.35
CA GLY A 56 -7.06 6.16 -0.22
C GLY A 56 -7.93 5.35 -1.15
N ASN A 57 -7.35 4.88 -2.25
CA ASN A 57 -7.99 3.99 -3.20
C ASN A 57 -7.04 2.82 -3.51
N LEU A 58 -7.54 1.59 -3.38
CA LEU A 58 -6.77 0.37 -3.66
C LEU A 58 -6.26 0.29 -5.11
N GLN A 59 -6.93 0.97 -6.04
CA GLN A 59 -6.55 1.01 -7.45
C GLN A 59 -5.56 2.14 -7.77
N ASN A 60 -5.24 3.00 -6.80
CA ASN A 60 -4.29 4.10 -6.98
C ASN A 60 -3.16 3.96 -5.97
N GLU A 61 -2.02 3.47 -6.44
CA GLU A 61 -0.83 3.19 -5.63
C GLU A 61 -0.43 4.38 -4.75
N GLY A 62 -0.34 5.59 -5.33
CA GLY A 62 0.07 6.79 -4.58
C GLY A 62 -0.85 7.10 -3.40
N SER A 63 -2.18 7.03 -3.61
CA SER A 63 -3.16 7.25 -2.56
C SER A 63 -3.15 6.13 -1.50
N LEU A 64 -2.92 4.88 -1.92
CA LEU A 64 -2.82 3.75 -1.00
C LEU A 64 -1.58 3.87 -0.12
N ARG A 65 -0.43 4.23 -0.70
CA ARG A 65 0.82 4.50 0.02
C ARG A 65 0.64 5.61 1.05
N GLN A 66 -0.04 6.70 0.70
CA GLN A 66 -0.35 7.77 1.66
C GLN A 66 -1.24 7.30 2.81
N ALA A 67 -2.28 6.49 2.54
CA ALA A 67 -3.13 5.94 3.57
C ALA A 67 -2.38 5.00 4.53
N LEU A 68 -1.52 4.12 3.99
CA LEU A 68 -0.67 3.21 4.77
C LEU A 68 0.41 3.98 5.57
N GLN A 69 0.97 5.05 5.01
CA GLN A 69 1.88 5.94 5.73
C GLN A 69 1.18 6.61 6.91
N SER A 70 -0.05 7.12 6.72
CA SER A 70 -0.85 7.68 7.81
C SER A 70 -1.19 6.65 8.91
N GLN A 71 -1.30 5.37 8.56
CA GLN A 71 -1.45 4.29 9.53
C GLN A 71 -0.15 4.01 10.29
N LEU A 72 0.99 3.99 9.58
CA LEU A 72 2.31 3.80 10.18
C LEU A 72 2.68 4.94 11.15
N ASP A 73 2.43 6.20 10.75
CA ASP A 73 2.72 7.38 11.55
C ASP A 73 1.90 7.42 12.84
N GLY A 74 0.69 6.88 12.80
CA GLY A 74 -0.21 6.77 13.95
C GLY A 74 0.06 5.57 14.86
N ALA A 75 1.04 4.73 14.56
CA ALA A 75 1.36 3.54 15.36
C ALA A 75 2.45 3.85 16.41
N SER A 76 2.15 3.58 17.69
CA SER A 76 3.04 3.93 18.81
C SER A 76 4.11 2.86 19.11
N TYR A 77 3.85 1.58 18.81
CA TYR A 77 4.71 0.46 19.20
C TYR A 77 5.30 -0.30 18.01
N SER A 78 6.46 -0.93 18.23
CA SER A 78 7.19 -1.68 17.20
C SER A 78 6.32 -2.73 16.48
N MET A 79 5.57 -3.54 17.23
CA MET A 79 4.66 -4.54 16.66
C MET A 79 3.56 -3.92 15.80
N GLN A 80 3.05 -2.75 16.20
CA GLN A 80 1.96 -2.06 15.49
C GLN A 80 2.46 -1.43 14.18
N LYS A 81 3.74 -1.05 14.14
CA LYS A 81 4.43 -0.55 12.95
C LYS A 81 4.74 -1.65 11.94
N SER A 82 4.89 -2.90 12.38
CA SER A 82 5.29 -4.01 11.50
C SER A 82 4.33 -4.22 10.33
N PHE A 83 3.02 -4.23 10.57
CA PHE A 83 2.04 -4.46 9.51
C PHE A 83 2.00 -3.34 8.46
N PRO A 84 1.74 -2.06 8.81
CA PRO A 84 1.73 -0.98 7.82
C PRO A 84 3.13 -0.78 7.20
N GLY A 85 4.22 -1.05 7.94
CA GLY A 85 5.58 -1.04 7.40
C GLY A 85 5.79 -2.06 6.29
N LEU A 86 5.39 -3.32 6.52
CA LEU A 86 5.46 -4.38 5.49
C LEU A 86 4.54 -4.07 4.30
N MET A 87 3.33 -3.57 4.55
CA MET A 87 2.41 -3.15 3.48
C MET A 87 3.01 -2.03 2.63
N LEU A 88 3.71 -1.07 3.25
CA LEU A 88 4.43 -0.02 2.52
C LEU A 88 5.62 -0.56 1.73
N CYS A 89 6.41 -1.49 2.28
CA CYS A 89 7.48 -2.13 1.53
C CYS A 89 6.94 -2.84 0.27
N VAL A 90 5.83 -3.58 0.41
CA VAL A 90 5.17 -4.22 -0.72
C VAL A 90 4.64 -3.19 -1.72
N ALA A 91 3.99 -2.12 -1.24
CA ALA A 91 3.41 -1.09 -2.10
C ALA A 91 4.47 -0.24 -2.83
N ASN A 92 5.62 0.01 -2.22
CA ASN A 92 6.73 0.74 -2.84
C ASN A 92 7.49 -0.10 -3.87
N GLY A 93 7.41 -1.43 -3.75
CA GLY A 93 8.39 -2.34 -4.32
C GLY A 93 9.73 -2.16 -3.62
N ASP A 94 10.24 -3.21 -2.98
CA ASP A 94 11.57 -3.15 -2.37
C ASP A 94 12.62 -3.27 -3.48
N ARG A 95 12.83 -2.18 -4.21
CA ARG A 95 13.86 -2.08 -5.24
C ARG A 95 15.20 -2.19 -4.53
N ILE A 96 15.78 -3.38 -4.62
CA ILE A 96 17.17 -3.60 -4.20
C ILE A 96 18.04 -2.75 -5.12
N ASP A 97 18.64 -1.70 -4.57
CA ASP A 97 19.64 -0.92 -5.28
C ASP A 97 20.90 -1.77 -5.50
N MET A 98 21.07 -2.20 -6.75
CA MET A 98 22.19 -3.04 -7.16
C MET A 98 23.32 -2.21 -7.81
N GLU A 99 23.19 -0.88 -7.95
CA GLU A 99 24.16 -0.07 -8.70
C GLU A 99 25.58 -0.19 -8.14
N ASN A 100 25.71 -0.10 -6.82
CA ASN A 100 26.99 -0.27 -6.11
C ASN A 100 27.52 -1.71 -6.14
N VAL A 101 26.65 -2.71 -6.25
CA VAL A 101 27.06 -4.11 -6.36
C VAL A 101 27.61 -4.35 -7.76
N LEU A 102 26.86 -3.93 -8.79
CA LEU A 102 27.20 -4.10 -10.19
C LEU A 102 28.47 -3.36 -10.59
N SER A 103 28.76 -2.18 -10.01
CA SER A 103 29.99 -1.43 -10.29
C SER A 103 31.27 -2.18 -9.87
N LYS A 104 31.16 -3.13 -8.94
CA LYS A 104 32.28 -3.94 -8.43
C LYS A 104 32.53 -5.22 -9.23
N PHE A 105 31.59 -5.62 -10.08
CA PHE A 105 31.74 -6.81 -10.91
C PHE A 105 32.17 -6.39 -12.33
N PRO A 106 33.31 -6.87 -12.85
CA PRO A 106 33.76 -6.58 -14.21
C PRO A 106 32.98 -7.41 -15.26
N VAL A 107 31.65 -7.44 -15.15
CA VAL A 107 30.77 -8.22 -16.03
C VAL A 107 29.85 -7.24 -16.76
N LYS A 108 29.96 -7.18 -18.09
CA LYS A 108 29.06 -6.39 -18.92
C LYS A 108 27.70 -7.06 -18.97
N LEU A 109 26.72 -6.50 -18.26
CA LEU A 109 25.34 -6.97 -18.31
C LEU A 109 24.74 -6.73 -19.69
N MET A 110 23.94 -7.69 -20.15
CA MET A 110 23.13 -7.61 -21.38
C MET A 110 21.67 -7.72 -20.97
N SER A 111 20.79 -6.90 -21.55
CA SER A 111 19.36 -7.04 -21.28
C SER A 111 18.83 -8.33 -21.92
N VAL A 112 17.78 -8.91 -21.35
CA VAL A 112 17.10 -10.08 -21.95
C VAL A 112 16.64 -9.76 -23.38
N LYS A 113 16.22 -8.52 -23.63
CA LYS A 113 15.85 -8.05 -24.96
C LYS A 113 17.03 -8.09 -25.93
N ASP A 114 18.19 -7.58 -25.50
CA ASP A 114 19.39 -7.58 -26.35
C ASP A 114 19.89 -9.00 -26.63
N PHE A 115 19.82 -9.88 -25.64
CA PHE A 115 20.14 -11.30 -25.81
C PHE A 115 19.17 -12.01 -26.77
N ALA A 116 17.85 -11.81 -26.59
CA ALA A 116 16.85 -12.38 -27.50
C ALA A 116 17.06 -11.90 -28.94
N ASN A 117 17.39 -10.62 -29.12
CA ASN A 117 17.71 -10.04 -30.43
C ASN A 117 18.99 -10.63 -31.04
N SER A 118 20.05 -10.88 -30.23
CA SER A 118 21.27 -11.50 -30.74
C SER A 118 21.04 -12.94 -31.16
N MET A 119 20.24 -13.71 -30.42
CA MET A 119 19.91 -15.09 -30.76
C MET A 119 19.08 -15.18 -32.04
N ALA A 120 18.08 -14.31 -32.20
CA ALA A 120 17.28 -14.25 -33.43
C ALA A 120 18.13 -13.90 -34.67
N LYS A 121 19.09 -12.98 -34.54
CA LYS A 121 20.02 -12.64 -35.64
C LYS A 121 20.99 -13.77 -35.96
N ALA A 122 21.52 -14.46 -34.96
CA ALA A 122 22.41 -15.61 -35.15
C ALA A 122 21.70 -16.77 -35.87
N GLN A 123 20.40 -16.97 -35.60
CA GLN A 123 19.62 -18.03 -36.22
C GLN A 123 19.28 -17.76 -37.69
N LEU A 124 19.11 -16.48 -38.07
CA LEU A 124 18.92 -16.03 -39.45
C LEU A 124 20.20 -16.05 -40.31
N SER A 125 21.38 -16.16 -39.70
CA SER A 125 22.67 -16.20 -40.41
C SER A 125 23.20 -17.62 -40.64
N ILE A 126 22.45 -18.64 -40.18
CA ILE A 126 22.75 -20.07 -40.33
C ILE A 126 21.73 -20.74 -41.30
N ALA A 127 20.71 -20.00 -41.75
CA ALA A 127 19.70 -20.43 -42.73
C ALA A 127 19.97 -19.78 -44.09
#